data_AF-A0A947HXQ1-F1
#
_entry.id   AF-A0A947HXQ1-F1
#
_cell.length_a   1.000
_cell.length_b   1.000
_cell.length_c   1.000
_cell.angle_alpha   90.00
_cell.angle_beta   90.00
_cell.angle_gamma   90.00
#
_symmetry.space_group_name_H-M   'P 1'
#
loop_
_entity.id
_entity.type
_entity.pdbx_description
1 polymer ?
#
loop_
_entity_poly.entity_id
_entity_poly.type
_entity_poly.pdbx_seq_one_letter_code
_entity_poly.pdbx_strand_id
1 'polypeptide(L)'
;MSSENTLSDAEQSLRDAALEYHRLPTRGKIAVNPTKPLSNQRDLALAYSPGVAYPCLAIEQDPTLAFDYTSRGNLVAVITNGTAVL
;
A
#
# COMPACT_ATOMS: atom_id res chain seq x y z
N MET A 1 14.09 39.56 17.24
CA MET A 1 14.35 39.63 15.80
C MET A 1 14.48 38.19 15.29
N SER A 2 13.36 37.53 15.05
CA SER A 2 13.34 36.21 14.41
C SER A 2 13.63 36.43 12.93
N SER A 3 14.75 35.90 12.45
CA SER A 3 15.10 35.85 11.04
C SER A 3 13.96 35.21 10.25
N GLU A 4 13.22 36.01 9.49
CA GLU A 4 12.29 35.53 8.48
C GLU A 4 13.12 34.82 7.40
N ASN A 5 13.12 33.49 7.43
CA ASN A 5 13.69 32.70 6.35
C ASN A 5 12.63 32.63 5.23
N THR A 6 12.62 33.66 4.39
CA THR A 6 11.72 33.75 3.23
C THR A 6 12.19 32.75 2.18
N LEU A 7 11.36 31.76 1.85
CA LEU A 7 11.63 30.81 0.78
C LEU A 7 11.89 31.57 -0.53
N SER A 8 12.84 31.09 -1.33
CA SER A 8 12.97 31.55 -2.72
C SER A 8 11.72 31.20 -3.52
N ASP A 9 11.48 31.91 -4.63
CA ASP A 9 10.33 31.64 -5.51
C ASP A 9 10.29 30.19 -6.01
N ALA A 10 11.48 29.60 -6.23
CA ALA A 10 11.61 28.20 -6.63
C ALA A 10 11.21 27.24 -5.50
N GLU A 11 11.62 27.51 -4.26
CA GLU A 11 11.26 26.69 -3.09
C GLU A 11 9.78 26.80 -2.76
N GLN A 12 9.20 27.99 -2.90
CA GLN A 12 7.77 28.21 -2.73
C GLN A 12 6.96 27.43 -3.77
N SER A 13 7.37 27.49 -5.03
CA SER A 13 6.73 26.73 -6.12
C SER A 13 6.82 25.22 -5.89
N LEU A 14 7.98 24.71 -5.46
CA LEU A 14 8.17 23.30 -5.15
C LEU A 14 7.30 22.87 -3.96
N ARG A 15 7.24 23.70 -2.91
CA ARG A 15 6.40 23.45 -1.73
C ARG A 15 4.95 23.29 -2.14
N ASP A 16 4.42 24.21 -2.92
CA ASP A 16 3.01 24.21 -3.30
C ASP A 16 2.70 23.03 -4.24
N ALA A 17 3.58 22.72 -5.19
CA ALA A 17 3.47 21.53 -6.04
C ALA A 17 3.50 20.23 -5.23
N ALA A 18 4.38 20.12 -4.22
CA ALA A 18 4.42 18.95 -3.36
C ALA A 18 3.13 18.78 -2.54
N LEU A 19 2.55 19.88 -2.04
CA LEU A 19 1.28 19.84 -1.32
C LEU A 19 0.11 19.43 -2.22
N GLU A 20 0.07 19.95 -3.45
CA GLU A 20 -0.96 19.58 -4.43
C GLU A 20 -0.84 18.11 -4.84
N TYR A 21 0.38 17.65 -5.14
CA TYR A 21 0.67 16.26 -5.52
C TYR A 21 0.18 15.23 -4.48
N HIS A 22 0.27 15.54 -3.19
CA HIS A 22 -0.22 14.64 -2.13
C HIS A 22 -1.73 14.75 -1.88
N ARG A 23 -2.39 15.79 -2.40
CA ARG A 23 -3.81 16.09 -2.17
C ARG A 23 -4.71 15.64 -3.31
N LEU A 24 -4.28 15.83 -4.56
CA LEU A 24 -5.11 15.67 -5.76
C LEU A 24 -4.51 14.64 -6.74
N PRO A 25 -5.36 13.96 -7.53
CA PRO A 25 -6.82 13.87 -7.42
C PRO A 25 -7.28 12.98 -6.26
N THR A 26 -6.38 12.18 -5.69
CA THR A 26 -6.66 11.30 -4.54
C THR A 26 -5.60 11.55 -3.49
N ARG A 27 -6.00 11.60 -2.22
CA ARG A 27 -5.09 11.92 -1.11
C ARG A 27 -4.15 10.75 -0.82
N GLY A 28 -2.88 11.06 -0.57
CA GLY A 28 -1.86 10.08 -0.24
C GLY A 28 -1.18 9.48 -1.47
N LYS A 29 -0.28 8.52 -1.23
CA LYS A 29 0.59 7.95 -2.27
C LYS A 29 0.48 6.44 -2.42
N ILE A 30 -0.35 5.79 -1.61
CA ILE A 30 -0.50 4.34 -1.62
C ILE A 30 -1.86 3.95 -2.18
N ALA A 31 -1.89 2.84 -2.91
CA ALA A 31 -3.10 2.19 -3.38
C ALA A 31 -2.95 0.67 -3.25
N VAL A 32 -4.06 -0.04 -3.10
CA VAL A 32 -4.10 -1.50 -3.07
C VAL A 32 -4.92 -1.96 -4.27
N ASN A 33 -4.32 -2.79 -5.13
CA ASN A 33 -4.96 -3.33 -6.33
C ASN A 33 -4.95 -4.86 -6.29
N PRO A 34 -6.05 -5.54 -6.65
CA PRO A 34 -6.07 -6.99 -6.79
C PRO A 34 -5.07 -7.47 -7.86
N THR A 35 -4.36 -8.57 -7.59
CA THR A 35 -3.41 -9.18 -8.55
C THR A 35 -4.06 -10.23 -9.45
N LYS A 36 -5.27 -10.68 -9.11
CA LYS A 36 -6.07 -11.65 -9.89
C LYS A 36 -7.36 -10.98 -10.36
N PRO A 37 -7.84 -11.28 -11.59
CA PRO A 37 -9.12 -10.77 -12.08
C PRO A 37 -10.28 -11.16 -11.16
N LEU A 38 -11.28 -10.27 -11.07
CA LEU A 38 -12.54 -10.48 -10.36
C LEU A 38 -13.71 -10.14 -11.30
N SER A 39 -13.68 -10.71 -12.50
CA SER A 39 -14.53 -10.30 -13.62
C SER A 39 -15.89 -11.01 -13.68
N ASN A 40 -15.99 -12.17 -13.02
CA ASN A 40 -17.16 -13.05 -13.12
C ASN A 40 -17.37 -13.85 -11.82
N GLN A 41 -18.45 -14.64 -11.77
CA GLN A 41 -18.82 -15.43 -10.60
C GLN A 41 -17.78 -16.50 -10.25
N ARG A 42 -17.12 -17.10 -11.25
CA ARG A 42 -16.07 -18.11 -11.02
C ARG A 42 -14.86 -17.46 -10.37
N ASP A 43 -14.43 -16.29 -10.84
CA ASP A 43 -13.32 -15.54 -10.25
C ASP A 43 -13.61 -15.23 -8.77
N LEU A 44 -14.84 -14.76 -8.48
CA LEU A 44 -15.26 -14.47 -7.11
C LEU A 44 -15.27 -15.72 -6.23
N ALA A 45 -15.78 -16.85 -6.73
CA ALA A 45 -15.82 -18.11 -6.00
C ALA A 45 -14.41 -18.69 -5.72
N LEU A 46 -13.41 -18.35 -6.54
CA LEU A 46 -12.01 -18.72 -6.31
C LEU A 46 -11.31 -17.78 -5.33
N ALA A 47 -11.53 -16.48 -5.46
CA ALA A 47 -10.90 -15.46 -4.61
C ALA A 47 -11.49 -15.40 -3.20
N TYR A 48 -12.75 -15.84 -3.05
CA TYR A 48 -13.47 -15.84 -1.78
C TYR A 48 -14.13 -17.21 -1.53
N SER A 49 -15.18 -17.26 -0.73
CA SER A 49 -15.92 -18.49 -0.45
C SER A 49 -16.58 -19.06 -1.72
N PRO A 50 -16.50 -20.38 -1.96
CA PRO A 50 -15.85 -21.39 -1.11
C PRO A 50 -14.34 -21.61 -1.39
N GLY A 51 -13.80 -21.09 -2.49
CA GLY A 51 -12.44 -21.40 -2.98
C GLY A 51 -11.30 -21.00 -2.04
N VAL A 52 -11.45 -19.91 -1.28
CA VAL A 52 -10.44 -19.44 -0.31
C VAL A 52 -10.16 -20.46 0.81
N ALA A 53 -11.06 -21.41 1.06
CA ALA A 53 -10.86 -22.44 2.09
C ALA A 53 -9.65 -23.34 1.79
N TYR A 54 -9.38 -23.64 0.52
CA TYR A 54 -8.29 -24.56 0.14
C TYR A 54 -6.88 -24.04 0.48
N PRO A 55 -6.48 -22.80 0.12
CA PRO A 55 -5.20 -22.27 0.59
C PRO A 55 -5.14 -22.13 2.11
N CYS A 56 -6.26 -21.83 2.79
CA CYS A 56 -6.29 -21.80 4.26
C CYS A 56 -5.97 -23.16 4.89
N LEU A 57 -6.63 -24.24 4.44
CA LEU A 57 -6.38 -25.60 4.92
C LEU A 57 -4.96 -26.08 4.57
N ALA A 58 -4.44 -25.71 3.40
CA ALA A 58 -3.06 -26.01 3.04
C ALA A 58 -2.06 -25.33 3.98
N ILE A 59 -2.28 -24.06 4.31
CA ILE A 59 -1.43 -23.30 5.25
C ILE A 59 -1.58 -23.82 6.69
N GLU A 60 -2.76 -24.28 7.09
CA GLU A 60 -2.98 -24.93 8.38
C GLU A 60 -2.13 -26.21 8.51
N GLN A 61 -2.08 -27.03 7.44
CA GLN A 61 -1.27 -28.25 7.39
C GLN A 61 0.22 -27.97 7.30
N ASP A 62 0.62 -26.96 6.53
CA ASP A 62 2.01 -26.52 6.37
C ASP A 62 2.10 -24.98 6.33
N PRO A 63 2.50 -24.34 7.46
CA PRO A 63 2.61 -22.88 7.55
C PRO A 63 3.61 -22.24 6.57
N THR A 64 4.53 -23.01 5.99
CA THR A 64 5.51 -22.49 5.02
C THR A 64 4.85 -22.11 3.69
N LEU A 65 3.73 -22.76 3.34
CA LEU A 65 2.94 -22.47 2.12
C LEU A 65 2.30 -21.08 2.13
N ALA A 66 2.34 -20.36 3.25
CA ALA A 66 1.96 -18.96 3.30
C ALA A 66 2.80 -18.09 2.35
N PHE A 67 4.05 -18.47 2.05
CA PHE A 67 4.89 -17.78 1.07
C PHE A 67 4.41 -17.96 -0.38
N ASP A 68 3.78 -19.10 -0.68
CA ASP A 68 3.31 -19.44 -2.04
C ASP A 68 1.90 -18.93 -2.31
N TYR A 69 1.01 -19.04 -1.32
CA TYR A 69 -0.43 -18.78 -1.51
C TYR A 69 -0.89 -17.40 -1.03
N THR A 70 0.02 -16.55 -0.54
CA THR A 70 -0.32 -15.19 -0.11
C THR A 70 0.69 -14.17 -0.63
N SER A 71 0.40 -12.89 -0.45
CA SER A 71 1.36 -11.82 -0.78
C SER A 71 2.59 -11.78 0.14
N ARG A 72 2.68 -12.63 1.18
CA ARG A 72 3.75 -12.62 2.19
C ARG A 72 5.16 -12.69 1.59
N GLY A 73 5.36 -13.45 0.51
CA GLY A 73 6.67 -13.57 -0.14
C GLY A 73 7.20 -12.28 -0.78
N ASN A 74 6.33 -11.29 -1.03
CA ASN A 74 6.69 -10.04 -1.68
C ASN A 74 6.24 -8.79 -0.89
N LEU A 75 5.64 -8.96 0.30
CA LEU A 75 5.12 -7.85 1.11
C LEU A 75 6.16 -7.41 2.13
N VAL A 76 6.57 -6.14 2.05
CA VAL A 76 7.48 -5.50 3.01
C VAL A 76 6.75 -4.40 3.78
N ALA A 77 6.81 -4.47 5.10
CA ALA A 77 6.24 -3.44 5.97
C ALA A 77 7.27 -2.35 6.26
N VAL A 78 6.89 -1.09 6.01
CA VAL A 78 7.65 0.09 6.47
C VAL A 78 7.09 0.54 7.80
N ILE A 79 7.78 0.19 8.89
CA ILE A 79 7.35 0.48 10.27
C ILE A 79 8.21 1.61 10.84
N THR A 80 7.57 2.67 11.32
CA THR A 80 8.23 3.81 11.97
C THR A 80 7.44 4.27 13.18
N ASN A 81 8.13 4.74 14.22
CA ASN A 81 7.52 5.37 15.39
C ASN A 81 7.49 6.92 15.28
N GLY A 82 7.98 7.48 14.18
CA GLY A 82 7.95 8.91 13.90
C GLY A 82 8.89 9.78 14.74
N THR A 83 9.78 9.21 15.58
CA THR A 83 10.64 9.99 16.48
C THR A 83 11.78 10.74 15.79
N ALA A 84 12.15 10.32 14.58
CA ALA A 84 13.14 10.98 13.74
C ALA A 84 12.70 10.90 12.27
N VAL A 85 11.71 11.72 11.92
CA VAL A 85 11.32 11.95 10.52
C VAL A 85 12.10 13.16 10.03
N LEU A 86 12.85 12.94 8.93
CA LEU A 86 13.74 13.90 8.24
C LEU A 86 13.49 15.38 8.54
#